data_AF-A0AAJ0DQR6-F1
#
_entry.id   AF-A0AAJ0DQR6-F1
#
_cell.length_a   1.000
_cell.length_b   1.000
_cell.length_c   1.000
_cell.angle_alpha   90.00
_cell.angle_beta   90.00
_cell.angle_gamma   90.00
#
_symmetry.space_group_name_H-M   'P 1'
#
loop_
_entity.id
_entity.type
_entity.pdbx_description
1 polymer ?
#
loop_
_entity_poly.entity_id
_entity_poly.type
_entity_poly.pdbx_seq_one_letter_code
_entity_poly.pdbx_strand_id
1 'polypeptide(L)'
;MRKVLLEDWLTEVGCDCVVFPAAGDVGPANADSDFEGASLAWQNGVHYSNGNRAIRHLGIPTVSVPMGILRDKRVPMNLTFAGRAYDDVQLLRWRTLSK
;
A
#
# COMPACT_ATOMS: atom_id res chain seq x y z
N MET A 1 4.41 -3.71 19.46
CA MET A 1 3.51 -4.05 18.34
C MET A 1 4.26 -4.30 17.04
N ARG A 2 5.01 -3.35 16.45
CA ARG A 2 5.77 -3.55 15.20
C ARG A 2 6.61 -4.83 15.17
N LYS A 3 7.48 -5.03 16.18
CA LYS A 3 8.36 -6.20 16.27
C LYS A 3 7.60 -7.52 16.15
N VAL A 4 6.61 -7.74 17.01
CA VAL A 4 5.85 -9.00 17.05
C VAL A 4 4.96 -9.18 15.83
N LEU A 5 4.19 -8.16 15.45
CA LEU A 5 3.15 -8.29 14.42
C LEU A 5 3.69 -8.23 12.99
N LEU A 6 4.91 -7.73 12.79
CA LEU A 6 5.52 -7.64 11.45
C LEU A 6 6.86 -8.34 11.39
N GLU A 7 7.84 -7.98 12.23
CA GLU A 7 9.23 -8.39 12.03
C GLU A 7 9.48 -9.85 12.41
N ASP A 8 8.93 -10.28 13.53
CA ASP A 8 8.99 -11.67 13.98
C ASP A 8 8.14 -12.54 13.04
N TRP A 9 6.95 -12.06 12.65
CA TRP A 9 6.11 -12.75 11.67
C TRP A 9 6.78 -12.90 10.30
N LEU A 10 7.40 -11.84 9.77
CA LEU A 10 8.18 -11.91 8.51
C LEU A 10 9.32 -12.93 8.61
N THR A 11 9.91 -13.09 9.79
CA THR A 11 10.97 -14.07 10.03
C THR A 11 10.40 -15.48 10.06
N GLU A 12 9.25 -15.68 10.71
CA GLU A 12 8.52 -16.96 10.77
C GLU A 12 8.11 -17.45 9.38
N VAL A 13 7.59 -16.57 8.52
CA VAL A 13 7.17 -16.91 7.15
C VAL A 13 8.33 -16.90 6.14
N GLY A 14 9.55 -16.58 6.57
CA GLY A 14 10.74 -16.55 5.70
C GLY A 14 10.68 -15.50 4.60
N CYS A 15 10.04 -14.35 4.85
CA CYS A 15 9.89 -13.26 3.89
C CYS A 15 10.65 -12.00 4.32
N ASP A 16 11.18 -11.27 3.33
CA ASP A 16 11.92 -10.04 3.60
C ASP A 16 11.00 -8.81 3.74
N CYS A 17 9.88 -8.81 3.02
CA CYS A 17 8.88 -7.74 3.05
C CYS A 17 7.47 -8.24 2.69
N VAL A 18 6.48 -7.36 2.90
CA VAL A 18 5.12 -7.53 2.40
C VAL A 18 4.92 -6.61 1.21
N VAL A 19 4.25 -7.11 0.16
CA VAL A 19 4.00 -6.36 -1.07
C VAL A 19 2.51 -6.38 -1.38
N PHE A 20 1.92 -5.20 -1.61
CA PHE A 20 0.48 -5.06 -1.85
C PHE A 20 0.16 -3.84 -2.72
N PRO A 21 -0.96 -3.83 -3.46
CA PRO A 21 -1.43 -2.62 -4.16
C PRO A 21 -1.60 -1.46 -3.18
N ALA A 22 -1.23 -0.25 -3.58
CA ALA A 22 -1.28 0.92 -2.72
C ALA A 22 -2.71 1.31 -2.29
N ALA A 23 -3.70 1.02 -3.13
CA ALA A 23 -5.12 1.21 -2.86
C ALA A 23 -5.95 0.07 -3.49
N GLY A 24 -7.17 -0.12 -3.01
CA GLY A 24 -8.13 -1.09 -3.53
C GLY A 24 -8.82 -0.61 -4.81
N ASP A 25 -9.02 0.70 -4.95
CA ASP A 25 -9.60 1.32 -6.14
C ASP A 25 -9.32 2.84 -6.17
N VAL A 26 -9.77 3.52 -7.22
CA VAL A 26 -9.76 4.99 -7.37
C VAL A 26 -11.18 5.52 -7.29
N GLY A 27 -11.43 6.42 -6.34
CA GLY A 27 -12.73 7.07 -6.16
C GLY A 27 -13.16 7.90 -7.37
N PRO A 28 -14.47 7.98 -7.68
CA PRO A 28 -14.99 8.86 -8.73
C PRO A 28 -14.68 10.34 -8.46
N ALA A 29 -14.50 11.12 -9.53
CA ALA A 29 -14.16 12.54 -9.41
C ALA A 29 -15.29 13.41 -8.83
N ASN A 30 -16.54 12.94 -8.89
CA ASN A 30 -17.75 13.61 -8.39
C ASN A 30 -18.15 13.17 -6.96
N ALA A 31 -17.25 12.50 -6.22
CA ALA A 31 -17.55 11.97 -4.89
C ALA A 31 -17.86 13.02 -3.82
N ASP A 32 -17.64 14.30 -4.11
CA ASP A 32 -17.95 15.45 -3.27
C ASP A 32 -19.41 15.94 -3.43
N SER A 33 -20.07 15.57 -4.52
CA SER A 33 -21.36 16.10 -4.95
C SER A 33 -22.40 15.03 -5.29
N ASP A 34 -21.97 13.77 -5.43
CA ASP A 34 -22.83 12.61 -5.70
C ASP A 34 -22.74 11.56 -4.58
N PHE A 35 -23.89 11.09 -4.11
CA PHE A 35 -23.96 10.15 -2.99
C PHE A 35 -23.39 8.77 -3.35
N GLU A 36 -23.66 8.27 -4.56
CA GLU A 36 -23.11 6.99 -5.01
C GLU A 36 -21.60 7.06 -5.21
N GLY A 37 -21.11 8.15 -5.84
CA GLY A 37 -19.69 8.45 -5.95
C GLY A 37 -19.00 8.54 -4.59
N ALA A 38 -19.63 9.20 -3.62
CA ALA A 38 -19.15 9.26 -2.24
C ALA A 38 -19.08 7.85 -1.63
N SER A 39 -20.15 7.06 -1.73
CA SER A 39 -20.21 5.69 -1.19
C SER A 39 -19.04 4.83 -1.68
N LEU A 40 -18.66 4.94 -2.97
CA LEU A 40 -17.50 4.26 -3.54
C LEU A 40 -16.17 4.81 -2.99
N ALA A 41 -16.00 6.13 -2.93
CA ALA A 41 -14.76 6.77 -2.46
C ALA A 41 -14.50 6.54 -0.96
N TRP A 42 -15.54 6.33 -0.16
CA TRP A 42 -15.44 6.12 1.29
C TRP A 42 -15.17 4.65 1.69
N GLN A 43 -15.10 3.73 0.74
CA GLN A 43 -14.79 2.33 1.02
C GLN A 43 -13.38 2.15 1.60
N ASN A 44 -13.24 1.14 2.46
CA ASN A 44 -11.95 0.79 3.03
C ASN A 44 -10.97 0.36 1.92
N GLY A 45 -9.75 0.91 1.95
CA GLY A 45 -8.76 0.73 0.88
C GLY A 45 -8.91 1.71 -0.30
N VAL A 46 -9.97 2.50 -0.37
CA VAL A 46 -10.15 3.59 -1.35
C VAL A 46 -9.99 4.95 -0.68
N HIS A 47 -10.70 5.17 0.43
CA HIS A 47 -10.64 6.42 1.19
C HIS A 47 -9.25 6.70 1.76
N TYR A 48 -8.59 5.64 2.21
CA TYR A 48 -7.19 5.62 2.57
C TYR A 48 -6.50 4.49 1.84
N SER A 49 -5.20 4.67 1.58
CA SER A 49 -4.33 3.61 1.07
C SER A 49 -4.38 2.36 1.96
N ASN A 50 -4.14 1.20 1.34
CA ASN A 50 -4.09 -0.08 2.03
C ASN A 50 -3.12 -0.03 3.21
N GLY A 51 -3.57 -0.57 4.35
CA GLY A 51 -2.85 -0.54 5.63
C GLY A 51 -3.35 0.55 6.61
N ASN A 52 -4.16 1.51 6.14
CA ASN A 52 -4.78 2.54 6.97
C ASN A 52 -3.73 3.20 7.92
N ARG A 53 -4.10 3.39 9.19
CA ARG A 53 -3.25 4.03 10.20
C ARG A 53 -2.10 3.12 10.69
N ALA A 54 -2.25 1.81 10.57
CA ALA A 54 -1.35 0.84 11.21
C ALA A 54 0.10 1.01 10.76
N ILE A 55 0.31 1.21 9.45
CA ILE A 55 1.65 1.35 8.88
C ILE A 55 2.39 2.55 9.50
N ARG A 56 1.71 3.70 9.60
CA ARG A 56 2.31 4.93 10.15
C ARG A 56 2.44 4.89 11.65
N HIS A 57 1.42 4.42 12.37
CA HIS A 57 1.45 4.32 13.83
C HIS A 57 2.56 3.40 14.33
N LEU A 58 2.90 2.35 13.57
CA LEU A 58 3.95 1.41 13.95
C LEU A 58 5.33 1.77 13.39
N GLY A 59 5.45 2.84 12.60
CA GLY A 59 6.72 3.25 12.00
C GLY A 59 7.27 2.23 11.01
N ILE A 60 6.39 1.61 10.22
CA ILE A 60 6.77 0.62 9.21
C ILE A 60 7.26 1.37 7.96
N PRO A 61 8.51 1.16 7.50
CA PRO A 61 9.01 1.81 6.28
C PRO A 61 8.34 1.20 5.04
N THR A 62 8.07 2.05 4.05
CA THR A 62 7.39 1.66 2.81
C THR A 62 7.97 2.36 1.60
N VAL A 63 8.10 1.63 0.48
CA VAL A 63 8.46 2.18 -0.84
C VAL A 63 7.36 1.80 -1.83
N SER A 64 6.84 2.77 -2.59
CA SER A 64 5.83 2.53 -3.61
C SER A 64 6.37 2.78 -5.01
N VAL A 65 6.01 1.93 -5.96
CA VAL A 65 6.42 2.02 -7.37
C VAL A 65 5.22 1.88 -8.30
N PRO A 66 5.24 2.48 -9.50
CA PRO A 66 4.16 2.27 -10.47
C PRO A 66 4.06 0.79 -10.85
N MET A 67 2.85 0.21 -10.74
CA MET A 67 2.58 -1.16 -11.17
C MET A 67 1.84 -1.26 -12.50
N GLY A 68 1.33 -0.13 -12.99
CA GLY A 68 0.64 -0.05 -14.26
C GLY A 68 -0.57 0.89 -14.19
N ILE A 69 -1.43 0.76 -15.20
CA ILE A 69 -2.65 1.56 -15.37
C ILE A 69 -3.84 0.63 -15.21
N LEU A 70 -4.81 1.03 -14.38
CA LEU A 70 -6.09 0.32 -14.27
C LEU A 70 -6.81 0.36 -15.61
N ARG A 71 -7.07 -0.80 -16.22
CA ARG A 71 -7.57 -0.92 -17.59
C ARG A 71 -8.84 -0.10 -17.83
N ASP A 72 -9.78 -0.17 -16.91
CA ASP A 72 -11.11 0.42 -17.09
C ASP A 72 -11.14 1.92 -16.76
N LYS A 73 -10.33 2.35 -15.80
CA LYS A 73 -10.31 3.75 -15.31
C LYS A 73 -9.23 4.62 -15.96
N ARG A 74 -8.22 3.99 -16.57
CA ARG A 74 -7.05 4.67 -17.13
C ARG A 74 -6.27 5.52 -16.12
N VAL A 75 -6.32 5.14 -14.84
CA VAL A 75 -5.59 5.79 -13.74
C VAL A 75 -4.42 4.90 -13.31
N PRO A 76 -3.23 5.47 -13.05
CA PRO A 76 -2.10 4.70 -12.51
C PRO A 76 -2.39 4.10 -11.13
N MET A 77 -1.85 2.92 -10.87
CA MET A 77 -1.82 2.30 -9.53
C MET A 77 -0.37 2.01 -9.15
N ASN A 78 -0.08 2.05 -7.85
CA ASN A 78 1.22 1.70 -7.31
C ASN A 78 1.20 0.32 -6.61
N LEU A 79 2.35 -0.35 -6.61
CA LEU A 79 2.68 -1.47 -5.73
C LEU A 79 3.53 -0.96 -4.56
N THR A 80 3.14 -1.27 -3.34
CA THR A 80 3.82 -0.84 -2.11
C THR A 80 4.56 -2.02 -1.47
N PHE A 81 5.84 -1.82 -1.18
CA PHE A 81 6.71 -2.71 -0.42
C PHE A 81 6.79 -2.19 1.02
N ALA A 82 6.55 -3.03 2.02
CA ALA A 82 6.62 -2.70 3.44
C ALA A 82 7.55 -3.68 4.17
N GLY A 83 8.52 -3.18 4.92
CA GLY A 83 9.59 -3.99 5.49
C GLY A 83 9.87 -3.74 6.96
N ARG A 84 10.97 -4.32 7.44
CA ARG A 84 11.47 -4.15 8.82
C ARG A 84 11.91 -2.70 9.04
N ALA A 85 11.79 -2.22 10.28
CA ALA A 85 12.24 -0.87 10.58
C ALA A 85 13.74 -0.71 10.33
N TYR A 86 14.11 0.46 9.80
CA TYR A 86 15.50 0.84 9.47
C TYR A 86 16.13 0.03 8.33
N ASP A 87 15.35 -0.78 7.62
CA ASP A 87 15.80 -1.57 6.46
C ASP A 87 15.43 -0.90 5.12
N ASP A 88 15.29 0.43 5.15
CA ASP A 88 14.86 1.27 4.02
C ASP A 88 15.75 1.09 2.78
N VAL A 89 17.06 0.86 2.98
CA VAL A 89 18.00 0.60 1.89
C VAL A 89 17.67 -0.69 1.15
N GLN A 90 17.28 -1.74 1.86
CA GLN A 90 16.88 -3.00 1.23
C GLN A 90 15.55 -2.87 0.51
N LEU A 91 14.58 -2.15 1.09
CA LEU A 91 13.31 -1.83 0.43
C LEU A 91 13.52 -1.07 -0.89
N LEU A 92 14.42 -0.08 -0.90
CA LEU A 92 14.77 0.67 -2.11
C LEU A 92 15.42 -0.22 -3.18
N ARG A 93 16.23 -1.21 -2.77
CA ARG A 93 16.86 -2.18 -3.68
C ARG A 93 15.82 -3.08 -4.34
N TRP A 94 14.89 -3.66 -3.57
CA TRP A 94 13.87 -4.56 -4.14
C TRP A 94 12.98 -3.89 -5.17
N ARG A 95 12.67 -2.60 -5.01
CA ARG A 95 11.97 -1.81 -6.04
C ARG A 95 12.63 -1.93 -7.43
N THR A 96 13.96 -2.02 -7.49
CA THR A 96 14.71 -1.93 -8.75
C THR A 96 14.56 -3.19 -9.61
N LEU A 97 14.18 -4.31 -8.99
CA LEU A 97 13.99 -5.61 -9.65
C LEU A 97 12.65 -5.74 -10.39
N SER A 98 11.77 -4.73 -10.31
CA SER A 98 10.46 -4.70 -10.99
C SER A 98 10.50 -4.06 -12.39
N LYS A 99 11.68 -3.92 -13.01
CA LYS A 99 11.85 -3.47 -14.40
C LYS A 99 12.19 -4.61 -15.34
#